data_AF-A0A2J8A556-F1
#
_entry.id   AF-A0A2J8A556-F1
#
_cell.length_a   1.000
_cell.length_b   1.000
_cell.length_c   1.000
_cell.angle_alpha   90.00
_cell.angle_beta   90.00
_cell.angle_gamma   90.00
#
_symmetry.space_group_name_H-M   'P 1'
#
loop_
_entity.id
_entity.type
_entity.pdbx_description
1 polymer ?
#
loop_
_entity_poly.entity_id
_entity_poly.type
_entity_poly.pdbx_seq_one_letter_code
_entity_poly.pdbx_strand_id
1 'polypeptide(L)'
;MPSSLGGLAHRGHLLSAQAASSHHAQQLASAGAVSARPMATVAQLLSGAHKLRKKRKCKLRQLDFSPFKKGICLRVYTTTPKKPNSANRKVCKVQLTNGFKALAYIP
;
A
#
# COMPACT_ATOMS: atom_id res chain seq x y z
N MET A 1 13.80 14.83 52.34
CA MET A 1 14.40 13.89 53.31
C MET A 1 14.24 12.48 52.76
N PRO A 2 15.26 11.61 52.68
CA PRO A 2 16.67 11.74 52.26
C PRO A 2 16.94 10.86 50.99
N SER A 3 17.84 11.20 50.06
CA SER A 3 19.32 11.02 50.01
C SER A 3 19.81 9.69 49.43
N SER A 4 20.71 9.76 48.43
CA SER A 4 22.05 9.13 48.38
C SER A 4 22.44 8.80 46.92
N LEU A 5 23.30 9.61 46.29
CA LEU A 5 24.75 9.37 46.05
C LEU A 5 25.01 8.22 45.06
N GLY A 6 25.82 8.33 44.01
CA GLY A 6 26.78 9.33 43.57
C GLY A 6 27.56 8.75 42.38
N GLY A 7 28.43 9.55 41.75
CA GLY A 7 29.39 9.03 40.76
C GLY A 7 29.85 10.03 39.71
N LEU A 8 30.69 10.98 40.13
CA LEU A 8 31.53 11.79 39.25
C LEU A 8 32.50 10.91 38.44
N ALA A 9 32.72 11.25 37.17
CA ALA A 9 34.02 11.06 36.52
C ALA A 9 34.38 12.30 35.70
N HIS A 10 35.61 12.73 35.93
CA HIS A 10 36.24 13.99 35.53
C HIS A 10 36.81 13.96 34.11
N ARG A 11 36.74 15.14 33.46
CA ARG A 11 37.78 15.84 32.68
C ARG A 11 38.38 15.18 31.42
N GLY A 12 38.35 15.94 30.32
CA GLY A 12 39.38 15.88 29.26
C GLY A 12 39.10 16.71 28.00
N HIS A 13 39.57 17.96 28.00
CA HIS A 13 40.12 18.78 26.89
C HIS A 13 39.51 18.68 25.47
N LEU A 14 38.84 19.76 25.01
CA LEU A 14 39.37 20.81 24.11
C LEU A 14 39.83 20.32 22.72
N LEU A 15 39.15 20.77 21.65
CA LEU A 15 39.78 21.53 20.56
C LEU A 15 38.75 21.97 19.49
N SER A 16 38.97 23.20 19.05
CA SER A 16 38.19 24.09 18.18
C SER A 16 37.85 23.55 16.78
N ALA A 17 36.58 23.59 16.40
CA ALA A 17 36.17 23.56 15.00
C ALA A 17 36.37 24.98 14.41
N GLN A 18 37.43 25.15 13.62
CA GLN A 18 37.66 26.37 12.85
C GLN A 18 36.63 26.44 11.71
N ALA A 19 35.94 27.57 11.64
CA ALA A 19 35.18 27.99 10.49
C ALA A 19 36.15 28.34 9.34
N ALA A 20 35.94 27.73 8.17
CA ALA A 20 36.56 28.17 6.92
C ALA A 20 35.49 28.87 6.08
N SER A 21 35.50 30.20 6.15
CA SER A 21 34.85 31.09 5.20
C SER A 21 35.64 31.07 3.89
N SER A 22 34.98 30.82 2.76
CA SER A 22 35.24 31.58 1.53
C SER A 22 34.15 31.28 0.52
N HIS A 23 33.27 32.26 0.39
CA HIS A 23 32.48 32.44 -0.82
C HIS A 23 33.43 32.67 -2.01
N HIS A 24 32.95 32.26 -3.19
CA HIS A 24 33.18 32.85 -4.51
C HIS A 24 33.95 32.01 -5.55
N ALA A 25 33.21 31.22 -6.34
CA ALA A 25 33.32 31.16 -7.81
C ALA A 25 32.28 30.15 -8.37
N GLN A 26 31.16 30.65 -8.89
CA GLN A 26 30.82 30.62 -10.33
C GLN A 26 30.06 29.36 -10.81
N GLN A 27 28.73 29.50 -10.79
CA GLN A 27 27.77 29.31 -11.91
C GLN A 27 28.23 28.49 -13.13
N LEU A 28 27.41 27.51 -13.57
CA LEU A 28 26.58 27.56 -14.80
C LEU A 28 25.89 26.21 -15.09
N ALA A 29 24.66 26.31 -15.57
CA ALA A 29 23.77 25.22 -15.96
C ALA A 29 24.30 24.41 -17.16
N SER A 30 24.06 23.10 -17.17
CA SER A 30 23.87 22.37 -18.42
C SER A 30 22.94 21.16 -18.20
N ALA A 31 22.04 20.99 -19.16
CA ALA A 31 21.00 19.98 -19.20
C ALA A 31 21.57 18.55 -19.25
N GLY A 32 20.80 17.59 -18.71
CA GLY A 32 21.00 16.17 -19.04
C GLY A 32 21.36 15.25 -17.87
N ALA A 33 20.67 15.33 -16.73
CA ALA A 33 20.73 14.28 -15.72
C ALA A 33 19.93 13.04 -16.19
N VAL A 34 20.52 12.21 -17.05
CA VAL A 34 20.04 10.85 -17.23
C VAL A 34 20.38 10.10 -15.94
N SER A 35 19.42 10.06 -15.01
CA SER A 35 19.54 9.29 -13.78
C SER A 35 19.85 7.84 -14.15
N ALA A 36 21.12 7.45 -14.06
CA ALA A 36 21.54 6.07 -14.20
C ALA A 36 20.88 5.29 -13.08
N ARG A 37 19.81 4.56 -13.40
CA ARG A 37 19.18 3.65 -12.44
C ARG A 37 20.22 2.60 -12.08
N PRO A 38 20.69 2.50 -10.82
CA PRO A 38 21.64 1.46 -10.46
C PRO A 38 20.96 0.10 -10.66
N MET A 39 21.60 -0.79 -11.40
CA MET A 39 21.14 -2.16 -11.55
C MET A 39 21.16 -2.85 -10.17
N ALA A 40 20.15 -3.68 -9.92
CA ALA A 40 20.08 -4.44 -8.67
C ALA A 40 21.33 -5.32 -8.52
N THR A 41 21.92 -5.30 -7.33
CA THR A 41 23.12 -6.11 -7.05
C THR A 41 22.77 -7.60 -7.01
N VAL A 42 23.75 -8.46 -7.28
CA VAL A 42 23.55 -9.93 -7.25
C VAL A 42 22.96 -10.40 -5.90
N ALA A 43 23.41 -9.81 -4.80
CA ALA A 43 22.86 -10.08 -3.46
C ALA A 43 21.39 -9.64 -3.30
N GLN A 44 20.98 -8.54 -3.92
CA GLN A 44 19.58 -8.09 -3.94
C GLN A 44 18.69 -9.04 -4.75
N LEU A 45 19.20 -9.57 -5.86
CA LEU A 45 18.50 -10.59 -6.65
C LEU A 45 18.35 -11.90 -5.87
N LEU A 46 19.43 -12.36 -5.24
CA LEU A 46 19.42 -13.57 -4.39
C LEU A 46 18.49 -13.42 -3.17
N SER A 47 18.41 -12.23 -2.56
CA SER A 47 17.51 -11.94 -1.43
C SER A 47 16.05 -11.67 -1.84
N GLY A 48 15.75 -11.68 -3.14
CA GLY A 48 14.38 -11.59 -3.65
C GLY A 48 13.84 -10.18 -3.80
N ALA A 49 14.69 -9.18 -4.05
CA ALA A 49 14.28 -7.81 -4.35
C ALA A 49 13.28 -7.72 -5.54
N HIS A 50 13.27 -8.74 -6.42
CA HIS A 50 12.37 -8.85 -7.57
C HIS A 50 11.17 -9.80 -7.37
N LYS A 51 10.65 -9.94 -6.14
CA LYS A 51 9.37 -10.65 -5.96
C LYS A 51 8.23 -9.83 -6.55
N LEU A 52 7.50 -10.43 -7.51
CA LEU A 52 6.27 -9.85 -8.03
C LEU A 52 5.31 -9.61 -6.86
N ARG A 53 4.83 -8.37 -6.74
CA ARG A 53 3.81 -8.01 -5.74
C ARG A 53 2.60 -8.92 -5.95
N LYS A 54 2.08 -9.47 -4.85
CA LYS A 54 0.90 -10.34 -4.88
C LYS A 54 -0.25 -9.59 -5.56
N LYS A 55 -0.79 -10.16 -6.65
CA LYS A 55 -1.93 -9.57 -7.36
C LYS A 55 -3.11 -9.43 -6.39
N ARG A 56 -3.70 -8.24 -6.33
CA ARG A 56 -4.91 -7.98 -5.54
C ARG A 56 -6.06 -8.80 -6.11
N LYS A 57 -6.91 -9.35 -5.24
CA LYS A 57 -8.13 -10.04 -5.70
C LYS A 57 -9.15 -8.96 -6.11
N CYS A 58 -9.55 -8.95 -7.38
CA CYS A 58 -10.70 -8.14 -7.81
C CYS A 58 -11.95 -8.64 -7.09
N LYS A 59 -12.77 -7.72 -6.57
CA LYS A 59 -14.00 -8.06 -5.83
C LYS A 59 -15.11 -8.57 -6.78
N LEU A 60 -15.05 -8.15 -8.04
CA LEU A 60 -16.03 -8.46 -9.09
C LEU A 60 -15.52 -9.54 -10.05
N ARG A 61 -15.04 -10.68 -9.53
CA ARG A 61 -14.58 -11.79 -10.38
C ARG A 61 -15.66 -12.33 -11.30
N GLN A 62 -16.92 -12.25 -10.87
CA GLN A 62 -18.07 -12.81 -11.58
C GLN A 62 -18.39 -12.09 -12.89
N LEU A 63 -17.88 -10.87 -13.11
CA LEU A 63 -18.16 -10.09 -14.31
C LEU A 63 -17.07 -10.20 -15.39
N ASP A 64 -15.97 -10.93 -15.15
CA ASP A 64 -14.84 -11.08 -16.09
C ASP A 64 -14.42 -9.79 -16.79
N PHE A 65 -14.19 -8.71 -16.03
CA PHE A 65 -13.82 -7.38 -16.55
C PHE A 65 -14.84 -6.69 -17.46
N SER A 66 -16.05 -7.24 -17.60
CA SER A 66 -17.18 -6.56 -18.25
C SER A 66 -17.89 -5.63 -17.25
N PRO A 67 -18.41 -4.47 -17.68
CA PRO A 67 -19.25 -3.62 -16.82
C PRO A 67 -20.55 -4.33 -16.42
N PHE A 68 -21.17 -5.07 -17.34
CA PHE A 68 -22.42 -5.79 -17.11
C PHE A 68 -22.43 -7.14 -17.82
N LYS A 69 -23.16 -8.12 -17.27
CA LYS A 69 -23.41 -9.41 -17.92
C LYS A 69 -24.89 -9.77 -17.79
N LYS A 70 -25.44 -10.39 -18.85
CA LYS A 70 -26.78 -10.96 -18.82
C LYS A 70 -26.80 -12.19 -17.90
N GLY A 71 -27.97 -12.51 -17.37
CA GLY A 71 -28.16 -13.68 -16.52
C GLY A 71 -29.62 -14.02 -16.30
N ILE A 72 -29.86 -15.24 -15.84
CA ILE A 72 -31.18 -15.78 -15.53
C ILE A 72 -31.39 -15.73 -14.02
N CYS A 73 -32.54 -15.26 -13.57
CA CYS A 73 -32.92 -15.29 -12.16
C CYS A 73 -33.32 -16.71 -11.76
N LEU A 74 -32.62 -17.30 -10.80
CA LEU A 74 -32.92 -18.64 -10.28
C LEU A 74 -33.94 -18.61 -9.15
N ARG A 75 -33.79 -17.64 -8.23
CA ARG A 75 -34.67 -17.49 -7.07
C ARG A 75 -34.61 -16.07 -6.54
N VAL A 76 -35.78 -15.52 -6.22
CA VAL A 76 -35.94 -14.24 -5.50
C VAL A 76 -36.35 -14.53 -4.07
N TYR A 77 -35.76 -13.83 -3.11
CA TYR A 77 -36.10 -13.93 -1.69
C TYR A 77 -35.69 -12.65 -0.95
N THR A 78 -36.13 -12.53 0.29
CA THR A 78 -35.78 -11.42 1.17
C THR A 78 -34.75 -11.86 2.21
N THR A 79 -33.79 -11.00 2.52
CA THR A 79 -32.78 -11.24 3.57
C THR A 79 -32.71 -10.05 4.51
N THR A 80 -32.64 -10.31 5.81
CA THR A 80 -32.34 -9.28 6.81
C THR A 80 -30.82 -9.02 6.83
N PRO A 81 -30.37 -7.75 6.83
CA PRO A 81 -28.96 -7.41 6.93
C PRO A 81 -28.43 -7.76 8.33
N LYS A 82 -27.11 -7.75 8.47
CA LYS A 82 -26.49 -7.88 9.80
C LYS A 82 -26.92 -6.69 10.69
N LYS A 83 -27.07 -6.96 11.99
CA LYS A 83 -27.20 -5.94 13.04
C LYS A 83 -26.12 -4.87 12.83
N PRO A 84 -26.39 -3.55 12.96
CA PRO A 84 -27.50 -2.87 13.66
C PRO A 84 -28.80 -2.68 12.87
N ASN A 85 -28.83 -3.06 11.60
CA ASN A 85 -29.97 -2.78 10.73
C ASN A 85 -31.02 -3.91 10.81
N SER A 86 -32.30 -3.59 10.63
CA SER A 86 -33.43 -4.53 10.75
C SER A 86 -34.34 -4.62 9.51
N ALA A 87 -33.96 -4.02 8.38
CA ALA A 87 -34.80 -3.97 7.18
C ALA A 87 -34.84 -5.29 6.39
N ASN A 88 -35.85 -5.47 5.52
CA ASN A 88 -35.87 -6.56 4.55
C ASN A 88 -35.23 -6.12 3.22
N ARG A 89 -34.18 -6.82 2.76
CA ARG A 89 -33.54 -6.57 1.45
C ARG A 89 -34.06 -7.56 0.42
N LYS A 90 -34.58 -7.07 -0.71
CA LYS A 90 -34.95 -7.91 -1.86
C LYS A 90 -33.66 -8.34 -2.58
N VAL A 91 -33.41 -9.65 -2.64
CA VAL A 91 -32.18 -10.21 -3.21
C VAL A 91 -32.56 -11.35 -4.16
N CYS A 92 -31.78 -11.53 -5.22
CA CYS A 92 -31.91 -12.65 -6.14
C CYS A 92 -30.62 -13.45 -6.29
N LYS A 93 -30.78 -14.77 -6.48
CA LYS A 93 -29.74 -15.64 -7.02
C LYS A 93 -29.82 -15.59 -8.54
N VAL A 94 -28.74 -15.15 -9.19
CA VAL A 94 -28.65 -15.01 -10.64
C VAL A 94 -27.55 -15.92 -11.17
N GLN A 95 -27.83 -16.64 -12.24
CA GLN A 95 -26.82 -17.33 -13.03
C GLN A 95 -26.44 -16.46 -14.23
N LEU A 96 -25.19 -16.02 -14.28
CA LEU A 96 -24.65 -15.20 -15.36
C LEU A 96 -24.31 -16.08 -16.58
N THR A 97 -24.21 -15.47 -17.76
CA THR A 97 -23.89 -16.18 -19.02
C THR A 97 -22.54 -16.91 -19.01
N ASN A 98 -21.60 -16.50 -18.16
CA ASN A 98 -20.31 -17.17 -17.95
C ASN A 98 -20.40 -18.36 -16.98
N GLY A 99 -21.60 -18.77 -16.57
CA GLY A 99 -21.85 -19.91 -15.69
C GLY A 99 -21.73 -19.61 -14.19
N PHE A 100 -21.25 -18.44 -13.80
CA PHE A 100 -21.13 -18.06 -12.38
C PHE A 100 -22.50 -17.77 -11.75
N LYS A 101 -22.69 -18.25 -10.52
CA LYS A 101 -23.85 -17.92 -9.69
C LYS A 101 -23.49 -16.77 -8.75
N ALA A 102 -24.25 -15.68 -8.81
CA ALA A 102 -24.05 -14.48 -8.01
C ALA A 102 -25.32 -14.12 -7.22
N LEU A 103 -25.15 -13.39 -6.11
CA LEU A 103 -26.24 -12.75 -5.38
C LEU A 103 -26.31 -11.29 -5.82
N ALA A 104 -27.48 -10.86 -6.28
CA ALA A 104 -27.72 -9.49 -6.73
C ALA A 104 -28.84 -8.84 -5.91
N TYR A 105 -28.68 -7.54 -5.68
CA TYR A 105 -29.70 -6.71 -5.04
C TYR A 105 -30.71 -6.24 -6.08
N ILE A 106 -31.99 -6.16 -5.70
CA ILE A 106 -33.05 -5.60 -6.53
C ILE A 106 -33.43 -4.24 -5.91
N PRO A 107 -33.16 -3.11 -6.59
CA PRO A 107 -33.57 -1.79 -6.13
C PRO A 107 -35.09 -1.59 -6.15
#